data_AF-A7MNB7-F1
#
_entry.id   AF-A7MNB7-F1
#
_cell.length_a   1.000
_cell.length_b   1.000
_cell.length_c   1.000
_cell.angle_alpha   90.00
_cell.angle_beta   90.00
_cell.angle_gamma   90.00
#
_symmetry.space_group_name_H-M   'P 1'
#
loop_
_entity.id
_entity.type
_entity.pdbx_description
1 polymer ?
#
loop_
_entity_poly.entity_id
_entity_poly.type
_entity_poly.pdbx_seq_one_letter_code
_entity_poly.pdbx_strand_id
1 'polypeptide(L)'
;MQDGELKIDVAFLGVPCSDEFGNANGSHGKSCCGSLGYAMVDAQFARNVVLLTETLVPYPNMPASLSQDRVDFVVPVESVGDPAKISVGAARVTSNPRELMIARYAADVIEHAGYFKDGFSMQTGSGAASTACTRFLGEKMARRGVKARFALGGITGSLVDLHEKGLIDVLLDTQCFDSQAASSLARNPKHIEISTNVYASPASKAACCDKLDVVILSALEIDVGFNVNVITGSDGVMRGASGGHCDVAAAANLTIVVAPLLRSRIPTVVKRVTTRLTPGESIDVLVTDHGIAVNPARPEVRERLVAAGLNVVDIHALCERAVAIAGEPKPIEFTDRIVGVVRYRDGSVIDVVRQVKE
;
A
#
# COMPACT_ATOMS: atom_id res chain seq x y z
N MET A 1 19.03 -4.99 5.97
CA MET A 1 19.67 -3.89 6.73
C MET A 1 19.97 -4.33 8.16
N GLN A 2 18.95 -4.72 8.92
CA GLN A 2 19.11 -5.21 10.30
C GLN A 2 19.96 -6.47 10.42
N ASP A 3 19.87 -7.36 9.43
CA ASP A 3 20.68 -8.57 9.26
C ASP A 3 22.10 -8.32 8.73
N GLY A 4 22.40 -7.08 8.33
CA GLY A 4 23.68 -6.70 7.74
C GLY A 4 23.88 -7.14 6.29
N GLU A 5 22.87 -7.70 5.61
CA GLU A 5 23.00 -8.05 4.18
C GLU A 5 23.14 -6.79 3.31
N LEU A 6 22.29 -5.78 3.58
CA LEU A 6 22.35 -4.46 2.97
C LEU A 6 22.93 -3.45 3.97
N LYS A 7 24.06 -2.84 3.62
CA LYS A 7 24.73 -1.80 4.40
C LYS A 7 24.76 -0.50 3.61
N ILE A 8 24.20 0.57 4.18
CA ILE A 8 24.20 1.88 3.54
C ILE A 8 25.46 2.62 3.99
N ASP A 9 26.37 2.92 3.04
CA ASP A 9 27.57 3.70 3.34
C ASP A 9 27.26 5.19 3.47
N VAL A 10 26.39 5.71 2.60
CA VAL A 10 25.92 7.10 2.63
C VAL A 10 24.44 7.16 2.24
N ALA A 11 23.62 7.81 3.05
CA ALA A 11 22.22 8.12 2.73
C ALA A 11 22.09 9.59 2.32
N PHE A 12 21.57 9.83 1.11
CA PHE A 12 21.21 11.17 0.63
C PHE A 12 19.71 11.35 0.78
N LEU A 13 19.28 12.09 1.79
CA LEU A 13 17.88 12.23 2.17
C LEU A 13 17.39 13.63 1.82
N GLY A 14 16.51 13.74 0.82
CA GLY A 14 15.85 14.99 0.46
C GLY A 14 14.79 15.36 1.50
N VAL A 15 14.88 16.56 2.06
CA VAL A 15 13.93 17.08 3.06
C VAL A 15 13.49 18.50 2.70
N PRO A 16 12.21 18.86 2.86
CA PRO A 16 11.76 20.21 2.50
C PRO A 16 12.29 21.30 3.43
N CYS A 17 12.59 20.96 4.69
CA CYS A 17 13.30 21.84 5.62
C CYS A 17 14.20 21.09 6.59
N SER A 18 15.23 21.77 7.09
CA SER A 18 16.12 21.33 8.16
C SER A 18 16.67 22.54 8.89
N ASP A 19 16.98 22.43 10.18
CA ASP A 19 17.93 23.37 10.79
C ASP A 19 19.39 23.00 10.43
N GLU A 20 20.33 23.84 10.83
CA GLU A 20 21.76 23.64 10.57
C GLU A 20 22.38 22.46 11.34
N PHE A 21 21.68 21.91 12.33
CA PHE A 21 22.09 20.73 13.11
C PHE A 21 21.48 19.42 12.60
N GLY A 22 20.58 19.47 11.62
CA GLY A 22 20.00 18.28 10.98
C GLY A 22 18.65 17.84 11.53
N ASN A 23 17.99 18.63 12.39
CA ASN A 23 16.59 18.34 12.72
C ASN A 23 15.73 18.70 11.51
N ALA A 24 15.06 17.70 10.93
CA ALA A 24 14.31 17.84 9.69
C ALA A 24 12.93 17.17 9.77
N ASN A 25 11.97 17.69 9.00
CA ASN A 25 10.65 17.10 8.83
C ASN A 25 10.13 17.30 7.41
N GLY A 26 9.12 16.51 7.03
CA GLY A 26 8.43 16.63 5.75
C GLY A 26 7.18 17.53 5.79
N SER A 27 6.83 18.10 6.94
CA SER A 27 5.59 18.86 7.15
C SER A 27 5.74 20.38 6.93
N HIS A 28 6.96 20.92 6.97
CA HIS A 28 7.27 22.33 6.73
C HIS A 28 8.20 22.52 5.53
N GLY A 29 8.31 23.75 5.02
CA GLY A 29 9.12 24.08 3.85
C GLY A 29 8.29 24.23 2.57
N LYS A 30 8.92 24.00 1.41
CA LYS A 30 8.26 24.19 0.10
C LYS A 30 7.71 22.87 -0.44
N SER A 31 8.57 21.85 -0.58
CA SER A 31 8.19 20.53 -1.08
C SER A 31 7.70 19.59 0.02
N CYS A 32 6.70 20.02 0.81
CA CYS A 32 6.18 19.24 1.93
C CYS A 32 5.59 17.89 1.48
N CYS A 33 6.32 16.81 1.76
CA CYS A 33 5.91 15.44 1.46
C CYS A 33 5.15 14.75 2.61
N GLY A 34 5.09 15.38 3.79
CA GLY A 34 4.48 14.81 4.99
C GLY A 34 5.40 13.79 5.67
N SER A 35 4.95 12.54 5.79
CA SER A 35 5.71 11.50 6.49
C SER A 35 7.02 11.12 5.78
N LEU A 36 8.11 11.05 6.55
CA LEU A 36 9.46 10.63 6.16
C LEU A 36 9.76 9.19 6.62
N GLY A 37 8.74 8.36 6.82
CA GLY A 37 8.88 7.03 7.45
C GLY A 37 9.93 6.10 6.83
N TYR A 38 10.15 6.18 5.51
CA TYR A 38 11.24 5.44 4.84
C TYR A 38 12.62 6.03 5.19
N ALA A 39 12.77 7.35 5.10
CA ALA A 39 14.03 8.05 5.36
C ALA A 39 14.49 7.92 6.82
N MET A 40 13.55 7.75 7.76
CA MET A 40 13.87 7.45 9.17
C MET A 40 14.71 6.18 9.33
N VAL A 41 14.45 5.14 8.52
CA VAL A 41 15.22 3.90 8.58
C VAL A 41 16.61 4.09 7.96
N ASP A 42 16.71 4.79 6.84
CA ASP A 42 17.99 5.11 6.23
C ASP A 42 18.88 5.93 7.19
N ALA A 43 18.32 6.97 7.83
CA ALA A 43 19.03 7.77 8.83
C ALA A 43 19.46 6.97 10.05
N GLN A 44 18.71 5.92 10.42
CA GLN A 44 19.07 5.04 11.53
C GLN A 44 20.22 4.08 11.20
N PHE A 45 20.28 3.56 9.98
CA PHE A 45 21.18 2.45 9.60
C PHE A 45 22.37 2.86 8.73
N ALA A 46 22.34 4.04 8.10
CA ALA A 46 23.44 4.51 7.28
C ALA A 46 24.65 4.89 8.13
N ARG A 47 25.84 4.67 7.57
CA ARG A 47 27.10 5.08 8.21
C ARG A 47 27.31 6.60 8.17
N ASN A 48 26.85 7.24 7.10
CA ASN A 48 26.84 8.69 6.95
C ASN A 48 25.50 9.13 6.39
N VAL A 49 24.95 10.23 6.89
CA VAL A 49 23.67 10.79 6.50
C VAL A 49 23.85 12.24 6.06
N VAL A 50 23.47 12.49 4.81
CA VAL A 50 23.51 13.80 4.17
C VAL A 50 22.08 14.24 3.90
N LEU A 51 21.64 15.31 4.57
CA LEU A 51 20.38 15.96 4.26
C LEU A 51 20.56 16.95 3.11
N LEU A 52 19.72 16.82 2.09
CA LEU A 52 19.58 17.80 1.01
C LEU A 52 18.32 18.60 1.32
N THR A 53 18.45 19.88 1.67
CA THR A 53 17.31 20.69 2.14
C THR A 53 17.01 21.90 1.27
N GLU A 54 15.72 22.17 1.00
CA GLU A 54 15.31 23.36 0.24
C GLU A 54 15.29 24.64 1.08
N THR A 55 15.12 24.48 2.39
CA THR A 55 14.92 25.60 3.32
C THR A 55 15.64 25.32 4.63
N LEU A 56 16.68 26.11 4.92
CA LEU A 56 17.22 26.18 6.27
C LEU A 56 16.29 26.98 7.17
N VAL A 57 15.96 26.42 8.33
CA VAL A 57 15.14 27.09 9.36
C VAL A 57 15.94 27.27 10.65
N PRO A 58 15.59 28.23 11.53
CA PRO A 58 16.31 28.43 12.78
C PRO A 58 16.21 27.23 13.72
N TYR A 59 17.31 26.92 14.41
CA TYR A 59 17.35 25.92 15.47
C TYR A 59 16.51 26.32 16.70
N PRO A 60 15.77 25.38 17.34
CA PRO A 60 15.56 23.98 16.92
C PRO A 60 14.37 23.84 15.96
N ASN A 61 14.55 23.11 14.85
CA ASN A 61 13.45 22.75 13.96
C ASN A 61 12.61 21.62 14.56
N MET A 62 11.29 21.83 14.65
CA MET A 62 10.35 20.86 15.21
C MET A 62 9.08 20.76 14.36
N PRO A 63 8.47 19.57 14.22
CA PRO A 63 8.94 18.27 14.75
C PRO A 63 10.23 17.81 14.06
N ALA A 64 11.00 16.93 14.72
CA ALA A 64 12.23 16.37 14.18
C ALA A 64 12.00 14.91 13.77
N SER A 65 11.46 14.71 12.57
CA SER A 65 11.26 13.38 11.97
C SER A 65 12.60 12.67 11.74
N LEU A 66 13.60 13.43 11.30
CA LEU A 66 15.01 13.06 11.35
C LEU A 66 15.68 13.95 12.39
N SER A 67 16.44 13.35 13.31
CA SER A 67 17.03 14.05 14.45
C SER A 67 18.53 14.31 14.24
N GLN A 68 19.01 15.41 14.82
CA GLN A 68 20.42 15.85 14.73
C GLN A 68 21.46 14.81 15.15
N ASP A 69 21.12 13.83 16.00
CA ASP A 69 22.03 12.73 16.41
C ASP A 69 22.21 11.66 15.31
N ARG A 70 21.51 11.80 14.19
CA ARG A 70 21.52 10.88 13.05
C ARG A 70 22.02 11.52 11.76
N VAL A 71 22.45 12.77 11.81
CA VAL A 71 22.80 13.55 10.61
C VAL A 71 24.24 14.01 10.70
N ASP A 72 25.01 13.77 9.63
CA ASP A 72 26.42 14.19 9.54
C ASP A 72 26.57 15.51 8.78
N PHE A 73 25.74 15.73 7.75
CA PHE A 73 25.83 16.91 6.90
C PHE A 73 24.45 17.45 6.50
N VAL A 74 24.33 18.77 6.42
CA VAL A 74 23.15 19.47 5.88
C VAL A 74 23.61 20.35 4.71
N VAL A 75 23.03 20.14 3.54
CA VAL A 75 23.38 20.83 2.30
C VAL A 75 22.13 21.50 1.71
N PRO A 76 22.09 22.83 1.65
CA PRO A 76 21.02 23.55 0.95
C PRO A 76 21.03 23.27 -0.55
N VAL A 77 19.87 23.00 -1.12
CA VAL A 77 19.64 22.81 -2.56
C VAL A 77 18.45 23.65 -3.02
N GLU A 78 18.34 23.88 -4.34
CA GLU A 78 17.24 24.70 -4.88
C GLU A 78 15.87 24.02 -4.71
N SER A 79 15.81 22.71 -4.98
CA SER A 79 14.60 21.92 -4.88
C SER A 79 14.94 20.44 -4.67
N VAL A 80 14.12 19.74 -3.87
CA VAL A 80 14.15 18.28 -3.68
C VAL A 80 12.97 17.57 -4.33
N GLY A 81 11.95 18.30 -4.79
CA GLY A 81 10.73 17.72 -5.31
C GLY A 81 9.75 18.73 -5.90
N ASP A 82 8.60 18.20 -6.34
CA ASP A 82 7.51 18.99 -6.93
C ASP A 82 6.22 18.74 -6.14
N PRO A 83 5.84 19.63 -5.21
CA PRO A 83 4.68 19.42 -4.34
C PRO A 83 3.36 19.39 -5.14
N ALA A 84 3.31 19.99 -6.32
CA ALA A 84 2.12 19.93 -7.18
C ALA A 84 1.86 18.52 -7.72
N LYS A 85 2.86 17.63 -7.69
CA LYS A 85 2.77 16.26 -8.20
C LYS A 85 2.52 15.21 -7.13
N ILE A 86 2.50 15.56 -5.84
CA ILE A 86 2.34 14.58 -4.76
C ILE A 86 1.05 13.75 -4.91
N SER A 87 -0.04 14.37 -5.36
CA SER A 87 -1.35 13.73 -5.52
C SER A 87 -1.58 13.12 -6.92
N VAL A 88 -0.56 13.08 -7.79
CA VAL A 88 -0.70 12.61 -9.18
C VAL A 88 -0.35 11.12 -9.29
N GLY A 89 -1.23 10.33 -9.91
CA GLY A 89 -0.95 8.93 -10.24
C GLY A 89 -2.00 7.93 -9.73
N ALA A 90 -1.55 6.93 -8.99
CA ALA A 90 -2.38 5.81 -8.52
C ALA A 90 -3.45 6.26 -7.51
N ALA A 91 -3.07 7.15 -6.59
CA ALA A 91 -3.91 7.62 -5.47
C ALA A 91 -5.02 8.62 -5.86
N ARG A 92 -5.28 8.80 -7.16
CA ARG A 92 -6.32 9.73 -7.63
C ARG A 92 -7.72 9.30 -7.21
N VAL A 93 -8.58 10.29 -6.95
CA VAL A 93 -10.02 10.06 -6.77
C VAL A 93 -10.61 9.60 -8.11
N THR A 94 -11.29 8.46 -8.11
CA THR A 94 -11.92 7.93 -9.31
C THR A 94 -13.39 8.34 -9.44
N SER A 95 -13.78 8.64 -10.68
CA SER A 95 -15.17 8.77 -11.13
C SER A 95 -15.60 7.60 -12.02
N ASN A 96 -14.72 6.61 -12.24
CA ASN A 96 -15.02 5.46 -13.09
C ASN A 96 -16.06 4.56 -12.40
N PRO A 97 -17.24 4.35 -13.02
CA PRO A 97 -18.31 3.57 -12.41
C PRO A 97 -17.92 2.12 -12.12
N ARG A 98 -17.01 1.52 -12.92
CA ARG A 98 -16.49 0.17 -12.69
C ARG A 98 -15.65 0.10 -11.41
N GLU A 99 -14.75 1.07 -11.22
CA GLU A 99 -13.90 1.13 -10.03
C GLU A 99 -14.73 1.43 -8.77
N LEU A 100 -15.74 2.30 -8.88
CA LEU A 100 -16.68 2.59 -7.80
C LEU A 100 -17.57 1.37 -7.44
N MET A 101 -17.94 0.56 -8.42
CA MET A 101 -18.67 -0.70 -8.18
C MET A 101 -17.80 -1.68 -7.39
N ILE A 102 -16.55 -1.89 -7.83
CA ILE A 102 -15.58 -2.75 -7.13
C ILE A 102 -15.34 -2.24 -5.70
N ALA A 103 -15.15 -0.93 -5.53
CA ALA A 103 -14.98 -0.30 -4.23
C ALA A 103 -16.19 -0.50 -3.30
N ARG A 104 -17.42 -0.43 -3.84
CA ARG A 104 -18.64 -0.72 -3.08
C ARG A 104 -18.68 -2.18 -2.65
N TYR A 105 -18.40 -3.11 -3.55
CA TYR A 105 -18.34 -4.54 -3.23
C TYR A 105 -17.25 -4.86 -2.20
N ALA A 106 -16.09 -4.21 -2.25
CA ALA A 106 -15.07 -4.35 -1.23
C ALA A 106 -15.57 -3.88 0.14
N ALA A 107 -16.29 -2.74 0.21
CA ALA A 107 -16.91 -2.28 1.45
C ALA A 107 -18.00 -3.24 1.96
N ASP A 108 -18.78 -3.87 1.06
CA ASP A 108 -19.76 -4.90 1.42
C ASP A 108 -19.07 -6.15 1.97
N VAL A 109 -17.95 -6.58 1.36
CA VAL A 109 -17.14 -7.69 1.89
C VAL A 109 -16.66 -7.38 3.30
N ILE A 110 -16.13 -6.19 3.56
CA ILE A 110 -15.67 -5.79 4.89
C ILE A 110 -16.80 -5.87 5.91
N GLU A 111 -17.96 -5.29 5.59
CA GLU A 111 -19.14 -5.27 6.47
C GLU A 111 -19.60 -6.69 6.87
N HIS A 112 -19.50 -7.65 5.95
CA HIS A 112 -20.07 -8.97 6.13
C HIS A 112 -19.05 -10.08 6.46
N ALA A 113 -17.75 -9.88 6.23
CA ALA A 113 -16.73 -10.89 6.47
C ALA A 113 -16.51 -11.25 7.96
N GLY A 114 -17.06 -10.47 8.88
CA GLY A 114 -17.00 -10.70 10.33
C GLY A 114 -15.93 -9.89 11.08
N TYR A 115 -15.25 -8.98 10.38
CA TYR A 115 -14.21 -8.10 10.93
C TYR A 115 -14.69 -6.66 11.16
N PHE A 116 -15.84 -6.28 10.60
CA PHE A 116 -16.45 -4.97 10.79
C PHE A 116 -17.12 -4.85 12.17
N LYS A 117 -16.31 -4.58 13.19
CA LYS A 117 -16.70 -4.42 14.59
C LYS A 117 -16.14 -3.11 15.13
N ASP A 118 -16.76 -2.58 16.18
CA ASP A 118 -16.22 -1.37 16.81
C ASP A 118 -14.78 -1.59 17.29
N GLY A 119 -13.92 -0.62 17.00
CA GLY A 119 -12.49 -0.70 17.26
C GLY A 119 -11.69 -1.52 16.24
N PHE A 120 -12.24 -1.90 15.08
CA PHE A 120 -11.45 -2.53 14.01
C PHE A 120 -10.35 -1.61 13.47
N SER A 121 -9.37 -2.18 12.81
CA SER A 121 -8.27 -1.45 12.17
C SER A 121 -8.20 -1.73 10.68
N MET A 122 -7.72 -0.76 9.92
CA MET A 122 -7.73 -0.89 8.46
C MET A 122 -6.54 -0.26 7.76
N GLN A 123 -6.26 -0.76 6.56
CA GLN A 123 -5.39 -0.12 5.60
C GLN A 123 -6.02 -0.19 4.21
N THR A 124 -5.88 0.89 3.44
CA THR A 124 -6.22 0.90 2.02
C THR A 124 -4.98 1.12 1.20
N GLY A 125 -4.83 0.36 0.10
CA GLY A 125 -3.81 0.61 -0.90
C GLY A 125 -4.10 1.89 -1.69
N SER A 126 -3.10 2.34 -2.44
CA SER A 126 -3.14 3.57 -3.22
C SER A 126 -3.81 3.42 -4.59
N GLY A 127 -4.40 2.26 -4.93
CA GLY A 127 -5.15 2.07 -6.17
C GLY A 127 -6.50 2.78 -6.16
N ALA A 128 -7.01 3.16 -7.32
CA ALA A 128 -8.23 3.97 -7.41
C ALA A 128 -9.47 3.32 -6.73
N ALA A 129 -9.68 2.01 -6.94
CA ALA A 129 -10.76 1.27 -6.30
C ALA A 129 -10.52 1.03 -4.79
N SER A 130 -9.27 0.77 -4.37
CA SER A 130 -8.95 0.58 -2.95
C SER A 130 -9.14 1.88 -2.17
N THR A 131 -8.69 3.02 -2.73
CA THR A 131 -8.90 4.35 -2.16
C THR A 131 -10.37 4.73 -2.15
N ALA A 132 -11.14 4.43 -3.20
CA ALA A 132 -12.58 4.73 -3.25
C ALA A 132 -13.41 3.90 -2.27
N CYS A 133 -12.90 2.76 -1.80
CA CYS A 133 -13.60 1.92 -0.82
C CYS A 133 -13.84 2.66 0.50
N THR A 134 -12.94 3.59 0.89
CA THR A 134 -13.07 4.35 2.15
C THR A 134 -14.37 5.16 2.20
N ARG A 135 -14.81 5.70 1.06
CA ARG A 135 -16.08 6.43 0.95
C ARG A 135 -17.27 5.56 1.36
N PHE A 136 -17.41 4.38 0.76
CA PHE A 136 -18.52 3.48 1.04
C PHE A 136 -18.42 2.87 2.43
N LEU A 137 -17.21 2.60 2.91
CA LEU A 137 -16.99 2.12 4.27
C LEU A 137 -17.38 3.18 5.31
N GLY A 138 -17.04 4.45 5.09
CA GLY A 138 -17.44 5.57 5.96
C GLY A 138 -18.96 5.70 6.11
N GLU A 139 -19.72 5.53 5.02
CA GLU A 139 -21.19 5.51 5.05
C GLU A 139 -21.72 4.36 5.93
N LYS A 140 -21.12 3.16 5.82
CA LYS A 140 -21.49 1.98 6.62
C LYS A 140 -21.12 2.15 8.09
N MET A 141 -19.94 2.71 8.37
CA MET A 141 -19.45 3.03 9.72
C MET A 141 -20.41 3.98 10.43
N ALA A 142 -20.76 5.09 9.78
CA ALA A 142 -21.71 6.06 10.32
C ALA A 142 -23.10 5.44 10.58
N ARG A 143 -23.61 4.63 9.64
CA ARG A 143 -24.92 3.96 9.79
C ARG A 143 -24.96 2.97 10.94
N ARG A 144 -23.91 2.18 11.13
CA ARG A 144 -23.85 1.13 12.17
C ARG A 144 -23.27 1.62 13.50
N GLY A 145 -22.82 2.88 13.57
CA GLY A 145 -22.14 3.41 14.75
C GLY A 145 -20.82 2.68 15.05
N VAL A 146 -20.15 2.16 14.02
CA VAL A 146 -18.87 1.45 14.14
C VAL A 146 -17.72 2.41 13.85
N LYS A 147 -16.74 2.47 14.73
CA LYS A 147 -15.54 3.30 14.56
C LYS A 147 -14.29 2.43 14.45
N ALA A 148 -13.36 2.83 13.60
CA ALA A 148 -12.06 2.19 13.51
C ALA A 148 -11.12 2.76 14.60
N ARG A 149 -10.33 1.89 15.23
CA ARG A 149 -9.31 2.33 16.19
C ARG A 149 -8.14 3.04 15.51
N PHE A 150 -7.74 2.56 14.34
CA PHE A 150 -6.69 3.21 13.55
C PHE A 150 -6.79 2.84 12.07
N ALA A 151 -6.26 3.72 11.22
CA ALA A 151 -5.84 3.39 9.88
C ALA A 151 -4.32 3.48 9.72
N LEU A 152 -3.75 2.60 8.90
CA LEU A 152 -2.30 2.43 8.72
C LEU A 152 -1.90 2.55 7.26
N GLY A 153 -0.63 2.89 7.04
CA GLY A 153 0.07 2.67 5.79
C GLY A 153 0.46 4.00 5.18
N GLY A 154 0.24 4.15 3.88
CA GLY A 154 0.31 5.46 3.28
C GLY A 154 -1.04 6.15 3.34
N ILE A 155 -1.11 7.30 4.00
CA ILE A 155 -2.38 7.98 4.27
C ILE A 155 -2.79 8.84 3.07
N THR A 156 -4.09 8.82 2.78
CA THR A 156 -4.74 9.65 1.77
C THR A 156 -5.69 10.64 2.42
N GLY A 157 -6.08 11.68 1.70
CA GLY A 157 -7.10 12.63 2.12
C GLY A 157 -8.45 12.00 2.45
N SER A 158 -8.78 10.84 1.88
CA SER A 158 -10.01 10.12 2.22
C SER A 158 -9.95 9.45 3.59
N LEU A 159 -8.78 8.96 4.02
CA LEU A 159 -8.59 8.48 5.40
C LEU A 159 -8.56 9.64 6.40
N VAL A 160 -7.95 10.77 6.01
CA VAL A 160 -8.00 12.02 6.80
C VAL A 160 -9.43 12.48 7.04
N ASP A 161 -10.28 12.50 6.00
CA ASP A 161 -11.68 12.90 6.13
C ASP A 161 -12.46 12.00 7.11
N LEU A 162 -12.24 10.69 7.07
CA LEU A 162 -12.85 9.76 8.04
C LEU A 162 -12.32 9.97 9.47
N HIS A 163 -11.04 10.31 9.61
CA HIS A 163 -10.45 10.66 10.90
C HIS A 163 -11.06 11.95 11.47
N GLU A 164 -11.14 13.01 10.67
CA GLU A 164 -11.72 14.31 11.09
C GLU A 164 -13.23 14.20 11.40
N LYS A 165 -13.94 13.24 10.78
CA LYS A 165 -15.33 12.88 11.12
C LYS A 165 -15.48 12.02 12.39
N GLY A 166 -14.37 11.63 13.02
CA GLY A 166 -14.38 10.77 14.21
C GLY A 166 -14.80 9.33 13.95
N LEU A 167 -14.69 8.88 12.69
CA LEU A 167 -14.92 7.49 12.30
C LEU A 167 -13.64 6.65 12.41
N ILE A 168 -12.47 7.26 12.31
CA ILE A 168 -11.17 6.64 12.58
C ILE A 168 -10.48 7.40 13.71
N ASP A 169 -10.10 6.73 14.79
CA ASP A 169 -9.52 7.42 15.94
C ASP A 169 -8.07 7.88 15.71
N VAL A 170 -7.21 7.03 15.12
CA VAL A 170 -5.79 7.32 14.90
C VAL A 170 -5.37 7.02 13.46
N LEU A 171 -4.50 7.85 12.88
CA LEU A 171 -3.81 7.56 11.62
C LEU A 171 -2.33 7.29 11.92
N LEU A 172 -1.82 6.16 11.45
CA LEU A 172 -0.41 5.76 11.55
C LEU A 172 0.20 5.82 10.15
N ASP A 173 1.08 6.79 9.92
CA ASP A 173 1.50 7.18 8.59
C ASP A 173 2.99 6.98 8.34
N THR A 174 3.32 6.04 7.46
CA THR A 174 4.69 5.83 6.98
C THR A 174 4.99 6.60 5.68
N GLN A 175 3.95 7.16 5.02
CA GLN A 175 4.04 7.89 3.76
C GLN A 175 2.73 8.62 3.43
N CYS A 176 2.74 9.94 3.30
CA CYS A 176 1.57 10.64 2.75
C CYS A 176 1.46 10.41 1.23
N PHE A 177 0.29 10.04 0.73
CA PHE A 177 0.03 9.87 -0.71
C PHE A 177 -0.52 11.12 -1.40
N ASP A 178 -0.93 12.14 -0.64
CA ASP A 178 -1.42 13.40 -1.18
C ASP A 178 -1.17 14.57 -0.22
N SER A 179 -1.36 15.78 -0.74
CA SER A 179 -1.14 17.02 0.02
C SER A 179 -2.10 17.21 1.19
N GLN A 180 -3.29 16.58 1.14
CA GLN A 180 -4.24 16.63 2.26
C GLN A 180 -3.72 15.77 3.43
N ALA A 181 -3.19 14.58 3.15
CA ALA A 181 -2.51 13.75 4.13
C ALA A 181 -1.28 14.45 4.72
N ALA A 182 -0.42 15.02 3.87
CA ALA A 182 0.76 15.76 4.32
C ALA A 182 0.39 16.95 5.22
N SER A 183 -0.63 17.73 4.85
CA SER A 183 -1.13 18.84 5.66
C SER A 183 -1.79 18.37 6.95
N SER A 184 -2.47 17.22 6.92
CA SER A 184 -3.11 16.61 8.08
C SER A 184 -2.08 16.20 9.12
N LEU A 185 -0.96 15.60 8.70
CA LEU A 185 0.11 15.19 9.61
C LEU A 185 0.66 16.36 10.44
N ALA A 186 0.71 17.56 9.85
CA ALA A 186 1.17 18.76 10.53
C ALA A 186 0.19 19.32 11.58
N ARG A 187 -1.11 19.05 11.43
CA ARG A 187 -2.17 19.75 12.19
C ARG A 187 -3.01 18.85 13.10
N ASN A 188 -3.09 17.55 12.80
CA ASN A 188 -3.91 16.59 13.55
C ASN A 188 -3.02 15.78 14.50
N PRO A 189 -3.16 15.93 15.83
CA PRO A 189 -2.27 15.27 16.80
C PRO A 189 -2.43 13.74 16.86
N LYS A 190 -3.53 13.21 16.33
CA LYS A 190 -3.79 11.77 16.19
C LYS A 190 -3.45 11.25 14.79
N HIS A 191 -2.83 12.07 13.95
CA HIS A 191 -2.13 11.65 12.75
C HIS A 191 -0.65 11.56 13.09
N ILE A 192 -0.14 10.33 13.20
CA ILE A 192 1.15 10.03 13.81
C ILE A 192 2.08 9.48 12.73
N GLU A 193 3.24 10.11 12.59
CA GLU A 193 4.31 9.65 11.73
C GLU A 193 4.98 8.39 12.32
N ILE A 194 5.21 7.37 11.49
CA ILE A 194 5.93 6.15 11.89
C ILE A 194 6.99 5.77 10.85
N SER A 195 8.06 5.11 11.30
CA SER A 195 9.07 4.57 10.37
C SER A 195 8.61 3.27 9.71
N THR A 196 9.22 2.89 8.60
CA THR A 196 8.91 1.61 7.94
C THR A 196 9.24 0.39 8.78
N ASN A 197 10.20 0.51 9.70
CA ASN A 197 10.48 -0.53 10.69
C ASN A 197 9.29 -0.74 11.65
N VAL A 198 8.67 0.35 12.12
CA VAL A 198 7.47 0.30 12.96
C VAL A 198 6.25 -0.13 12.14
N TYR A 199 6.19 0.21 10.86
CA TYR A 199 5.09 -0.14 9.96
C TYR A 199 5.00 -1.65 9.69
N ALA A 200 6.04 -2.27 9.11
CA ALA A 200 5.89 -3.57 8.44
C ALA A 200 7.07 -4.55 8.51
N SER A 201 8.17 -4.21 9.20
CA SER A 201 9.35 -5.09 9.23
C SER A 201 9.07 -6.41 9.98
N PRO A 202 9.25 -7.58 9.33
CA PRO A 202 9.06 -8.88 10.00
C PRO A 202 10.16 -9.20 11.02
N ALA A 203 11.29 -8.48 10.97
CA ALA A 203 12.38 -8.61 11.92
C ALA A 203 12.30 -7.60 13.09
N SER A 204 11.34 -6.68 13.05
CA SER A 204 11.11 -5.75 14.16
C SER A 204 10.56 -6.50 15.38
N LYS A 205 10.78 -5.93 16.58
CA LYS A 205 10.16 -6.45 17.82
C LYS A 205 8.63 -6.41 17.77
N ALA A 206 8.09 -5.46 17.01
CA ALA A 206 6.67 -5.33 16.71
C ALA A 206 6.50 -4.48 15.44
N ALA A 207 5.54 -4.83 14.60
CA ALA A 207 5.10 -4.03 13.47
C ALA A 207 3.62 -3.69 13.59
N CYS A 208 3.23 -2.49 13.18
CA CYS A 208 1.84 -2.02 13.20
C CYS A 208 0.95 -2.85 12.27
N CYS A 209 1.49 -3.39 11.16
CA CYS A 209 0.73 -4.24 10.25
C CYS A 209 0.21 -5.52 10.93
N ASP A 210 0.90 -6.04 11.95
CA ASP A 210 0.49 -7.22 12.73
C ASP A 210 -0.74 -6.96 13.61
N LYS A 211 -1.19 -5.71 13.65
CA LYS A 211 -2.43 -5.29 14.29
C LYS A 211 -3.50 -4.91 13.27
N LEU A 212 -3.37 -5.20 11.98
CA LEU A 212 -4.43 -4.93 11.01
C LEU A 212 -5.55 -5.98 11.03
N ASP A 213 -6.79 -5.52 11.10
CA ASP A 213 -7.94 -6.41 10.88
C ASP A 213 -8.25 -6.56 9.40
N VAL A 214 -8.18 -5.47 8.64
CA VAL A 214 -8.57 -5.45 7.23
C VAL A 214 -7.56 -4.70 6.40
N VAL A 215 -7.15 -5.28 5.27
CA VAL A 215 -6.38 -4.56 4.25
C VAL A 215 -7.00 -4.71 2.87
N ILE A 216 -6.97 -3.62 2.10
CA ILE A 216 -7.47 -3.56 0.72
C ILE A 216 -6.30 -3.28 -0.21
N LEU A 217 -5.94 -4.24 -1.05
CA LEU A 217 -4.81 -4.21 -1.97
C LEU A 217 -5.28 -4.23 -3.42
N SER A 218 -4.35 -4.06 -4.36
CA SER A 218 -4.63 -4.08 -5.81
C SER A 218 -3.64 -4.98 -6.52
N ALA A 219 -4.04 -5.56 -7.66
CA ALA A 219 -3.21 -6.50 -8.41
C ALA A 219 -3.03 -6.08 -9.87
N LEU A 220 -1.84 -6.25 -10.46
CA LEU A 220 -1.68 -6.28 -11.92
C LEU A 220 -2.26 -7.57 -12.49
N GLU A 221 -1.92 -8.70 -11.88
CA GLU A 221 -2.48 -10.02 -12.14
C GLU A 221 -2.72 -10.75 -10.82
N ILE A 222 -3.72 -11.61 -10.80
CA ILE A 222 -3.96 -12.60 -9.73
C ILE A 222 -4.28 -13.94 -10.38
N ASP A 223 -3.66 -15.01 -9.90
CA ASP A 223 -3.94 -16.35 -10.42
C ASP A 223 -4.98 -17.13 -9.64
N VAL A 224 -5.41 -18.27 -10.19
CA VAL A 224 -6.38 -19.17 -9.53
C VAL A 224 -5.86 -19.77 -8.21
N GLY A 225 -4.55 -19.70 -7.97
CA GLY A 225 -3.93 -20.00 -6.68
C GLY A 225 -3.85 -18.79 -5.74
N PHE A 226 -4.55 -17.70 -6.08
CA PHE A 226 -4.57 -16.40 -5.38
C PHE A 226 -3.21 -15.68 -5.31
N ASN A 227 -2.18 -16.14 -6.03
CA ASN A 227 -0.91 -15.42 -6.03
C ASN A 227 -1.06 -14.10 -6.79
N VAL A 228 -0.41 -13.05 -6.29
CA VAL A 228 -0.56 -11.70 -6.83
C VAL A 228 0.73 -11.19 -7.43
N ASN A 229 0.61 -10.61 -8.62
CA ASN A 229 1.63 -9.83 -9.31
C ASN A 229 1.30 -8.35 -9.21
N VAL A 230 2.28 -7.54 -8.80
CA VAL A 230 2.26 -6.08 -8.90
C VAL A 230 3.59 -5.52 -9.44
N ILE A 231 4.43 -6.37 -10.05
CA ILE A 231 5.77 -6.03 -10.50
C ILE A 231 5.81 -5.89 -12.03
N THR A 232 5.39 -6.93 -12.75
CA THR A 232 5.49 -7.00 -14.21
C THR A 232 4.13 -6.76 -14.87
N GLY A 233 4.16 -6.06 -16.00
CA GLY A 233 2.98 -5.90 -16.85
C GLY A 233 2.68 -7.13 -17.69
N SER A 234 1.61 -7.08 -18.47
CA SER A 234 1.21 -8.15 -19.40
C SER A 234 2.18 -8.42 -20.54
N ASP A 235 3.20 -7.59 -20.71
CA ASP A 235 4.32 -7.78 -21.63
C ASP A 235 5.58 -8.31 -20.94
N GLY A 236 5.49 -8.64 -19.64
CA GLY A 236 6.60 -9.15 -18.84
C GLY A 236 7.58 -8.08 -18.35
N VAL A 237 7.39 -6.82 -18.74
CA VAL A 237 8.28 -5.72 -18.37
C VAL A 237 7.97 -5.21 -16.97
N MET A 238 9.00 -5.04 -16.15
CA MET A 238 8.90 -4.43 -14.81
C MET A 238 8.40 -2.99 -14.91
N ARG A 239 7.27 -2.71 -14.25
CA ARG A 239 6.62 -1.39 -14.26
C ARG A 239 5.86 -1.06 -12.98
N GLY A 240 5.83 -1.99 -12.03
CA GLY A 240 5.21 -1.81 -10.73
C GLY A 240 6.23 -1.86 -9.61
N ALA A 241 5.72 -1.96 -8.39
CA ALA A 241 6.52 -1.90 -7.17
C ALA A 241 5.99 -2.93 -6.18
N SER A 242 6.90 -3.51 -5.38
CA SER A 242 6.49 -4.38 -4.28
C SER A 242 5.68 -3.62 -3.25
N GLY A 243 6.24 -2.48 -2.80
CA GLY A 243 5.75 -1.77 -1.63
C GLY A 243 5.61 -2.69 -0.42
N GLY A 244 4.69 -2.34 0.49
CA GLY A 244 4.29 -3.19 1.60
C GLY A 244 3.21 -4.22 1.26
N HIS A 245 2.97 -4.52 -0.03
CA HIS A 245 1.83 -5.35 -0.46
C HIS A 245 1.86 -6.75 0.20
N CYS A 246 3.01 -7.43 0.11
CA CYS A 246 3.17 -8.74 0.71
C CYS A 246 3.28 -8.70 2.24
N ASP A 247 3.71 -7.58 2.81
CA ASP A 247 3.84 -7.43 4.27
C ASP A 247 2.49 -7.38 4.96
N VAL A 248 1.62 -6.48 4.51
CA VAL A 248 0.30 -6.31 5.11
C VAL A 248 -0.64 -7.47 4.76
N ALA A 249 -0.47 -8.09 3.59
CA ALA A 249 -1.18 -9.31 3.24
C ALA A 249 -0.84 -10.47 4.19
N ALA A 250 0.44 -10.62 4.56
CA ALA A 250 0.87 -11.66 5.49
C ALA A 250 0.45 -11.40 6.94
N ALA A 251 0.12 -10.15 7.30
CA ALA A 251 -0.12 -9.74 8.68
C ALA A 251 -1.61 -9.52 9.01
N ALA A 252 -2.43 -9.10 8.04
CA ALA A 252 -3.82 -8.71 8.29
C ALA A 252 -4.74 -9.93 8.49
N ASN A 253 -5.77 -9.77 9.35
CA ASN A 253 -6.76 -10.82 9.59
C ASN A 253 -7.68 -11.10 8.37
N LEU A 254 -7.90 -10.09 7.53
CA LEU A 254 -8.64 -10.14 6.27
C LEU A 254 -7.94 -9.33 5.19
N THR A 255 -7.44 -10.01 4.17
CA THR A 255 -6.76 -9.43 3.02
C THR A 255 -7.65 -9.51 1.78
N ILE A 256 -8.04 -8.34 1.28
CA ILE A 256 -8.91 -8.17 0.11
C ILE A 256 -8.09 -7.60 -1.03
N VAL A 257 -8.03 -8.29 -2.17
CA VAL A 257 -7.50 -7.77 -3.42
C VAL A 257 -8.66 -7.24 -4.25
N VAL A 258 -8.55 -6.00 -4.73
CA VAL A 258 -9.52 -5.40 -5.66
C VAL A 258 -8.90 -5.25 -7.04
N ALA A 259 -9.60 -5.69 -8.07
CA ALA A 259 -9.18 -5.48 -9.45
C ALA A 259 -10.36 -5.60 -10.42
N PRO A 260 -10.39 -4.83 -11.53
CA PRO A 260 -11.32 -5.13 -12.61
C PRO A 260 -10.95 -6.50 -13.20
N LEU A 261 -11.94 -7.25 -13.67
CA LEU A 261 -11.69 -8.54 -14.32
C LEU A 261 -10.75 -8.39 -15.53
N LEU A 262 -10.89 -7.25 -16.22
CA LEU A 262 -10.13 -6.88 -17.41
C LEU A 262 -9.63 -5.43 -17.34
N ARG A 263 -8.39 -5.22 -17.76
CA ARG A 263 -7.86 -3.91 -18.11
C ARG A 263 -7.74 -3.81 -19.63
N SER A 264 -8.68 -3.10 -20.25
CA SER A 264 -8.84 -3.09 -21.71
C SER A 264 -9.05 -4.51 -22.25
N ARG A 265 -8.02 -5.13 -22.84
CA ARG A 265 -8.05 -6.52 -23.35
C ARG A 265 -7.17 -7.48 -22.55
N ILE A 266 -6.66 -7.05 -21.40
CA ILE A 266 -5.72 -7.83 -20.59
C ILE A 266 -6.49 -8.43 -19.41
N PRO A 267 -6.58 -9.77 -19.29
CA PRO A 267 -7.06 -10.48 -18.09
C PRO A 267 -6.27 -10.09 -16.85
N THR A 268 -6.98 -9.68 -15.80
CA THR A 268 -6.37 -9.55 -14.46
C THR A 268 -6.39 -10.88 -13.73
N VAL A 269 -7.41 -11.71 -13.95
CA VAL A 269 -7.50 -13.06 -13.39
C VAL A 269 -6.98 -14.06 -14.41
N VAL A 270 -5.90 -14.76 -14.06
CA VAL A 270 -5.13 -15.62 -14.97
C VAL A 270 -4.92 -17.02 -14.39
N LYS A 271 -4.43 -17.96 -15.19
CA LYS A 271 -4.11 -19.32 -14.71
C LYS A 271 -2.87 -19.32 -13.81
N ARG A 272 -1.90 -18.47 -14.11
CA ARG A 272 -0.64 -18.30 -13.37
C ARG A 272 -0.12 -16.89 -13.59
N VAL A 273 0.30 -16.23 -12.52
CA VAL A 273 0.88 -14.87 -12.64
C VAL A 273 2.25 -14.88 -13.30
N THR A 274 2.58 -13.79 -13.98
CA THR A 274 3.90 -13.59 -14.62
C THR A 274 5.01 -13.44 -13.58
N THR A 275 4.72 -12.79 -12.45
CA THR A 275 5.67 -12.65 -11.35
C THR A 275 4.93 -12.75 -10.02
N ARG A 276 5.31 -13.71 -9.19
CA ARG A 276 4.73 -13.91 -7.87
C ARG A 276 5.39 -12.99 -6.86
N LEU A 277 4.66 -11.99 -6.37
CA LEU A 277 5.10 -11.16 -5.25
C LEU A 277 4.44 -11.58 -3.94
N THR A 278 3.11 -11.67 -3.92
CA THR A 278 2.37 -12.02 -2.71
C THR A 278 1.81 -13.43 -2.84
N PRO A 279 2.21 -14.36 -1.94
CA PRO A 279 1.63 -15.69 -1.87
C PRO A 279 0.11 -15.68 -1.75
N GLY A 280 -0.57 -16.58 -2.46
CA GLY A 280 -2.02 -16.69 -2.35
C GLY A 280 -2.53 -17.15 -0.99
N GLU A 281 -1.69 -17.82 -0.18
CA GLU A 281 -2.01 -18.14 1.22
C GLU A 281 -2.20 -16.89 2.10
N SER A 282 -1.71 -15.73 1.66
CA SER A 282 -1.88 -14.44 2.34
C SER A 282 -3.04 -13.61 1.75
N ILE A 283 -3.81 -14.15 0.80
CA ILE A 283 -4.93 -13.46 0.16
C ILE A 283 -6.23 -14.20 0.47
N ASP A 284 -7.19 -13.50 1.05
CA ASP A 284 -8.44 -14.12 1.50
C ASP A 284 -9.57 -13.94 0.50
N VAL A 285 -9.66 -12.76 -0.12
CA VAL A 285 -10.77 -12.40 -1.01
C VAL A 285 -10.27 -11.62 -2.20
N LEU A 286 -10.74 -11.97 -3.40
CA LEU A 286 -10.64 -11.17 -4.61
C LEU A 286 -12.00 -10.55 -4.92
N VAL A 287 -12.06 -9.23 -5.11
CA VAL A 287 -13.26 -8.51 -5.52
C VAL A 287 -13.07 -7.95 -6.92
N THR A 288 -13.99 -8.28 -7.82
CA THR A 288 -14.01 -7.80 -9.21
C THR A 288 -15.35 -7.17 -9.57
N ASP A 289 -15.43 -6.60 -10.76
CA ASP A 289 -16.69 -6.14 -11.37
C ASP A 289 -17.57 -7.29 -11.90
N HIS A 290 -17.14 -8.54 -11.74
CA HIS A 290 -17.85 -9.75 -12.20
C HIS A 290 -18.18 -10.74 -11.07
N GLY A 291 -17.78 -10.44 -9.83
CA GLY A 291 -18.02 -11.30 -8.69
C GLY A 291 -16.91 -11.23 -7.66
N ILE A 292 -17.14 -11.89 -6.54
CA ILE A 292 -16.24 -11.99 -5.40
C ILE A 292 -15.75 -13.44 -5.32
N ALA A 293 -14.45 -13.68 -5.38
CA ALA A 293 -13.87 -14.99 -5.12
C ALA A 293 -13.26 -15.02 -3.72
N VAL A 294 -13.64 -16.02 -2.91
CA VAL A 294 -13.08 -16.22 -1.57
C VAL A 294 -12.11 -17.40 -1.64
N ASN A 295 -10.92 -17.22 -1.07
CA ASN A 295 -9.92 -18.27 -0.98
C ASN A 295 -10.52 -19.48 -0.24
N PRO A 296 -10.43 -20.71 -0.79
CA PRO A 296 -10.93 -21.92 -0.13
C PRO A 296 -10.38 -22.14 1.28
N ALA A 297 -9.21 -21.56 1.62
CA ALA A 297 -8.65 -21.57 2.97
C ALA A 297 -9.45 -20.75 4.00
N ARG A 298 -10.45 -19.97 3.56
CA ARG A 298 -11.31 -19.09 4.38
C ARG A 298 -12.80 -19.45 4.27
N PRO A 299 -13.20 -20.71 4.56
CA PRO A 299 -14.59 -21.14 4.41
C PRO A 299 -15.58 -20.32 5.25
N GLU A 300 -15.15 -19.84 6.42
CA GLU A 300 -15.94 -19.00 7.32
C GLU A 300 -16.26 -17.63 6.72
N VAL A 301 -15.32 -17.04 5.97
CA VAL A 301 -15.57 -15.79 5.23
C VAL A 301 -16.56 -16.07 4.12
N ARG A 302 -16.36 -17.14 3.35
CA ARG A 302 -17.24 -17.55 2.24
C ARG A 302 -18.69 -17.70 2.70
N GLU A 303 -18.92 -18.45 3.78
CA GLU A 303 -20.26 -18.68 4.33
C GLU A 303 -20.96 -17.37 4.72
N ARG A 304 -20.25 -16.45 5.40
CA ARG A 304 -20.82 -15.15 5.79
C ARG A 304 -21.18 -14.29 4.59
N LEU A 305 -20.31 -14.24 3.57
CA LEU A 305 -20.56 -13.44 2.38
C LEU A 305 -21.73 -13.99 1.54
N VAL A 306 -21.84 -15.32 1.42
CA VAL A 306 -22.99 -15.97 0.76
C VAL A 306 -24.28 -15.72 1.54
N ALA A 307 -24.26 -15.86 2.88
CA ALA A 307 -25.42 -15.60 3.73
C ALA A 307 -25.88 -14.12 3.67
N ALA A 308 -24.94 -13.19 3.42
CA ALA A 308 -25.24 -11.78 3.17
C ALA A 308 -25.77 -11.49 1.76
N GLY A 309 -25.90 -12.50 0.89
CA GLY A 309 -26.42 -12.36 -0.46
C GLY A 309 -25.42 -11.77 -1.47
N LEU A 310 -24.12 -11.78 -1.14
CA LEU A 310 -23.09 -11.33 -2.08
C LEU A 310 -22.85 -12.37 -3.19
N ASN A 311 -22.50 -11.89 -4.40
CA ASN A 311 -22.21 -12.75 -5.54
C ASN A 311 -20.82 -13.40 -5.39
N VAL A 312 -20.77 -14.47 -4.60
CA VAL A 312 -19.57 -15.26 -4.38
C VAL A 312 -19.44 -16.35 -5.45
N VAL A 313 -18.31 -16.36 -6.15
CA VAL A 313 -18.00 -17.27 -7.26
C VAL A 313 -16.66 -17.96 -7.04
N ASP A 314 -16.39 -19.02 -7.79
CA ASP A 314 -15.07 -19.64 -7.83
C ASP A 314 -14.09 -18.74 -8.62
N ILE A 315 -12.82 -18.66 -8.20
CA ILE A 315 -11.80 -17.89 -8.93
C ILE A 315 -11.55 -18.43 -10.33
N HIS A 316 -11.73 -19.75 -10.56
CA HIS A 316 -11.66 -20.36 -11.88
C HIS A 316 -12.77 -19.83 -12.80
N ALA A 317 -13.98 -19.62 -12.27
CA ALA A 317 -15.07 -19.04 -13.04
C ALA A 317 -14.77 -17.59 -13.46
N LEU A 318 -14.08 -16.81 -12.60
CA LEU A 318 -13.56 -15.49 -12.98
C LEU A 318 -12.49 -15.61 -14.07
N CYS A 319 -11.53 -16.53 -13.95
CA CYS A 319 -10.50 -16.76 -14.96
C CYS A 319 -11.11 -17.15 -16.33
N GLU A 320 -12.03 -18.11 -16.34
CA GLU A 320 -12.75 -18.55 -17.54
C GLU A 320 -13.54 -17.41 -18.16
N ARG A 321 -14.20 -16.59 -17.33
CA ARG A 321 -14.94 -15.41 -17.80
C ARG A 321 -14.00 -14.38 -18.43
N ALA A 322 -12.83 -14.15 -17.84
CA ALA A 322 -11.84 -13.21 -18.39
C ALA A 322 -11.35 -13.69 -19.77
N VAL A 323 -11.02 -14.98 -19.89
CA VAL A 323 -10.60 -15.61 -21.17
C VAL A 323 -11.72 -15.57 -22.20
N ALA A 324 -12.97 -15.84 -21.81
CA ALA A 324 -14.11 -15.80 -22.73
C ALA A 324 -14.34 -14.41 -23.35
N ILE A 325 -13.98 -13.33 -22.64
CA ILE A 325 -14.14 -11.96 -23.12
C ILE A 325 -12.91 -11.48 -23.91
N ALA A 326 -11.70 -11.76 -23.41
CA ALA A 326 -10.46 -11.22 -23.96
C ALA A 326 -9.74 -12.15 -24.95
N GLY A 327 -10.09 -13.43 -24.97
CA GLY A 327 -9.30 -14.50 -25.56
C GLY A 327 -8.20 -15.01 -24.61
N GLU A 328 -7.58 -16.13 -24.98
CA GLU A 328 -6.40 -16.64 -24.28
C GLU A 328 -5.22 -15.67 -24.48
N PRO A 329 -4.56 -15.20 -23.41
CA PRO A 329 -3.37 -14.38 -23.52
C PRO A 329 -2.27 -15.10 -24.30
N LYS A 330 -1.58 -14.38 -25.19
CA LYS A 330 -0.37 -14.91 -25.83
C LYS A 330 0.73 -15.08 -24.76
N PRO A 331 1.36 -16.26 -24.66
CA PRO A 331 2.50 -16.43 -23.77
C PRO A 331 3.62 -15.43 -24.09
N ILE A 332 4.24 -14.87 -23.05
CA ILE A 332 5.41 -14.00 -23.20
C ILE A 332 6.64 -14.90 -23.36
N GLU A 333 7.46 -14.62 -24.37
CA GLU A 333 8.74 -15.29 -24.54
C GLU A 333 9.81 -14.61 -23.67
N PHE A 334 10.46 -15.38 -22.80
CA PHE A 334 11.56 -14.93 -21.97
C PHE A 334 12.86 -15.62 -22.38
N THR A 335 13.98 -14.94 -22.15
CA THR A 335 15.31 -15.55 -22.20
C THR A 335 15.67 -16.16 -20.83
N ASP A 336 16.79 -16.88 -20.76
CA ASP A 336 17.30 -17.43 -19.49
C ASP A 336 17.90 -16.38 -18.55
N ARG A 337 18.11 -15.14 -19.01
CA ARG A 337 18.74 -14.09 -18.21
C ARG A 337 17.78 -13.57 -17.13
N ILE A 338 18.21 -13.63 -15.88
CA ILE A 338 17.53 -13.00 -14.74
C ILE A 338 17.87 -11.51 -14.72
N VAL A 339 16.84 -10.67 -14.64
CA VAL A 339 16.94 -9.19 -14.59
C VAL A 339 16.40 -8.60 -13.29
N GLY A 340 15.73 -9.41 -12.47
CA GLY A 340 15.27 -9.01 -11.14
C GLY A 340 15.11 -10.22 -10.23
N VAL A 341 15.40 -10.05 -8.94
CA VAL A 341 15.17 -11.05 -7.91
C VAL A 341 14.09 -10.52 -6.99
N VAL A 342 12.97 -11.23 -6.87
CA VAL A 342 11.88 -10.87 -5.99
C VAL A 342 12.15 -11.50 -4.64
N ARG A 343 12.57 -10.67 -3.68
CA ARG A 343 12.75 -11.08 -2.29
C ARG A 343 11.39 -11.05 -1.59
N TYR A 344 11.07 -12.10 -0.84
CA TYR A 344 9.96 -12.06 0.09
C TYR A 344 10.37 -11.31 1.36
N ARG A 345 9.39 -10.93 2.17
CA ARG A 345 9.60 -10.09 3.36
C ARG A 345 10.57 -10.68 4.38
N ASP A 346 10.68 -12.01 4.44
CA ASP A 346 11.60 -12.74 5.33
C ASP A 346 13.04 -12.83 4.80
N GLY A 347 13.31 -12.25 3.63
CA GLY A 347 14.61 -12.29 2.98
C GLY A 347 14.83 -13.51 2.08
N SER A 348 13.90 -14.46 1.97
CA SER A 348 13.97 -15.52 0.96
C SER A 348 13.72 -14.98 -0.46
N VAL A 349 14.03 -15.78 -1.49
CA VAL A 349 13.67 -15.47 -2.88
C VAL A 349 12.37 -16.19 -3.22
N ILE A 350 11.31 -15.43 -3.51
CA ILE A 350 10.00 -16.00 -3.87
C ILE A 350 9.84 -16.18 -5.38
N ASP A 351 10.48 -15.34 -6.18
CA ASP A 351 10.44 -15.42 -7.63
C ASP A 351 11.60 -14.65 -8.28
N VAL A 352 11.75 -14.79 -9.60
CA VAL A 352 12.71 -14.04 -10.41
C VAL A 352 12.03 -13.46 -11.65
N VAL A 353 12.44 -12.26 -12.05
CA VAL A 353 12.02 -11.65 -13.30
C VAL A 353 13.07 -11.95 -14.37
N ARG A 354 12.62 -12.46 -15.52
CA ARG A 354 13.48 -12.81 -16.66
C ARG A 354 13.39 -11.76 -17.76
N GLN A 355 14.46 -11.60 -18.54
CA GLN A 355 14.49 -10.69 -19.67
C GLN A 355 13.49 -11.15 -20.75
N VAL A 356 12.61 -10.26 -21.18
CA VAL A 356 11.69 -10.47 -22.31
C VAL A 356 12.49 -10.57 -23.61
N LYS A 357 12.12 -11.51 -24.48
CA LYS A 357 12.73 -11.68 -25.79
C LYS A 357 12.13 -10.66 -26.77
N GLU A 358 13.00 -9.95 -27.50
CA GLU A 358 12.61 -8.95 -28.51
C GLU A 358 11.92 -9.55 -29.73
#